data_AF-A0A286ACZ0-F1
#
_entry.id   AF-A0A286ACZ0-F1
#
_cell.length_a   1.000
_cell.length_b   1.000
_cell.length_c   1.000
_cell.angle_alpha   90.00
_cell.angle_beta   90.00
_cell.angle_gamma   90.00
#
_symmetry.space_group_name_H-M   'P 1'
#
loop_
_entity.id
_entity.type
_entity.pdbx_description
1 polymer ?
#
loop_
_entity_poly.entity_id
_entity_poly.type
_entity_poly.pdbx_seq_one_letter_code
_entity_poly.pdbx_strand_id
1 'polypeptide(L)'
;MTYIPKLFLETHKDLIDEVILFFTAEVNGNFDEIKAISKQRNIQMKRDKLNDAIDFGYFSIDEFLDFAHKRGKIKGGISFDAVELVLKILVEEHVLTPAPTSFEKSFGIRYRANGKFAEYLNKRGLILNLIGGWSQIINRYRLSVVKIEHINKIGDSSIGTGYYYAAGDSKISKYLIITNRHVVENASKINVYLDNDTALPYQEIVEDPKLDLAYIVLKEPLGSLYLDFEPKPDVLSEIITIGYPSIPMTKAAYQVYHKGEVNSFVEDYDGNKFFLISAKTSSGNSGSPIINKHGLVVGIVAQDFFEQKQFFEKGKPSYAAGIPSEEIVKSLNTYIFK
;
A
#
# COMPACT_ATOMS: atom_id res chain seq x y z
N MET A 1 -9.22 15.25 1.55
CA MET A 1 -8.88 14.23 0.54
C MET A 1 -10.17 13.55 0.13
N THR A 2 -10.55 13.65 -1.15
CA THR A 2 -11.77 13.04 -1.68
C THR A 2 -11.45 11.62 -2.13
N TYR A 3 -12.02 10.61 -1.48
CA TYR A 3 -11.88 9.22 -1.91
C TYR A 3 -13.17 8.74 -2.56
N ILE A 4 -13.03 7.85 -3.56
CA ILE A 4 -14.18 7.21 -4.17
C ILE A 4 -14.65 6.04 -3.30
N PRO A 5 -15.93 5.98 -2.90
CA PRO A 5 -16.46 4.85 -2.13
C PRO A 5 -16.31 3.51 -2.87
N LYS A 6 -16.13 2.43 -2.12
CA LYS A 6 -15.95 1.07 -2.66
C LYS A 6 -17.01 0.69 -3.71
N LEU A 7 -18.29 0.94 -3.43
CA LEU A 7 -19.38 0.62 -4.36
C LEU A 7 -19.23 1.32 -5.72
N PHE A 8 -18.76 2.57 -5.71
CA PHE A 8 -18.51 3.30 -6.94
C PHE A 8 -17.31 2.71 -7.70
N LEU A 9 -16.22 2.37 -7.01
CA LEU A 9 -15.06 1.71 -7.62
C LEU A 9 -15.48 0.40 -8.32
N GLU A 10 -16.31 -0.40 -7.66
CA GLU A 10 -16.80 -1.67 -8.20
C GLU A 10 -17.72 -1.45 -9.40
N THR A 11 -18.62 -0.47 -9.33
CA THR A 11 -19.56 -0.15 -10.41
C THR A 11 -18.87 0.45 -11.64
N HIS A 12 -17.80 1.21 -11.44
CA HIS A 12 -17.09 1.95 -12.51
C HIS A 12 -15.69 1.39 -12.79
N LYS A 13 -15.41 0.14 -12.41
CA LYS A 13 -14.06 -0.44 -12.50
C LYS A 13 -13.45 -0.30 -13.91
N ASP A 14 -14.18 -0.73 -14.93
CA ASP A 14 -13.69 -0.69 -16.32
C ASP A 14 -13.45 0.75 -16.80
N LEU A 15 -14.27 1.70 -16.35
CA LEU A 15 -14.09 3.12 -16.64
C LEU A 15 -12.82 3.65 -15.97
N ILE A 16 -12.64 3.38 -14.68
CA ILE A 16 -11.48 3.84 -13.90
C ILE A 16 -10.19 3.27 -14.50
N ASP A 17 -10.17 1.98 -14.85
CA ASP A 17 -9.02 1.33 -15.47
C ASP A 17 -8.65 2.00 -16.81
N GLU A 18 -9.64 2.33 -17.65
CA GLU A 18 -9.40 3.02 -18.91
C GLU A 18 -8.99 4.49 -18.72
N VAL A 19 -9.52 5.19 -17.70
CA VAL A 19 -9.05 6.56 -17.35
C VAL A 19 -7.58 6.53 -16.92
N ILE A 20 -7.20 5.62 -16.03
CA ILE A 20 -5.80 5.46 -15.61
C ILE A 20 -4.94 5.13 -16.82
N LEU A 21 -5.31 4.13 -17.63
CA LEU A 21 -4.60 3.74 -18.84
C LEU A 21 -4.37 4.93 -19.77
N PHE A 22 -5.42 5.71 -20.02
CA PHE A 22 -5.37 6.79 -21.00
C PHE A 22 -4.53 7.97 -20.53
N PHE A 23 -4.79 8.47 -19.32
CA PHE A 23 -4.12 9.68 -18.82
C PHE A 23 -2.71 9.41 -18.29
N THR A 24 -2.33 8.15 -18.07
CA THR A 24 -0.96 7.75 -17.71
C THR A 24 -0.17 7.14 -18.86
N ALA A 25 -0.60 7.37 -20.11
CA ALA A 25 -0.04 6.73 -21.30
C ALA A 25 1.49 6.80 -21.43
N GLU A 26 2.09 7.93 -21.04
CA GLU A 26 3.55 8.15 -21.06
C GLU A 26 4.33 7.17 -20.17
N VAL A 27 3.71 6.61 -19.13
CA VAL A 27 4.37 5.79 -18.11
C VAL A 27 3.87 4.35 -18.07
N ASN A 28 3.00 3.97 -19.00
CA ASN A 28 2.38 2.64 -19.05
C ASN A 28 2.59 1.92 -20.40
N GLY A 29 3.35 2.50 -21.32
CA GLY A 29 3.70 1.89 -22.61
C GLY A 29 2.67 2.05 -23.72
N ASN A 30 1.55 2.75 -23.49
CA ASN A 30 0.49 2.97 -24.47
C ASN A 30 0.57 4.34 -25.16
N PHE A 31 1.66 5.10 -24.95
CA PHE A 31 1.77 6.48 -25.40
C PHE A 31 1.60 6.63 -26.92
N ASP A 32 2.31 5.84 -27.73
CA ASP A 32 2.27 5.96 -29.18
C ASP A 32 0.90 5.60 -29.77
N GLU A 33 0.26 4.53 -29.26
CA GLU A 33 -1.08 4.13 -29.68
C GLU A 33 -2.10 5.23 -29.39
N ILE A 34 -2.12 5.71 -28.14
CA ILE A 34 -3.07 6.71 -27.67
C ILE A 34 -2.86 8.02 -28.42
N LYS A 35 -1.60 8.44 -28.57
CA LYS A 35 -1.21 9.61 -29.36
C LYS A 35 -1.71 9.53 -30.80
N ALA A 36 -1.54 8.39 -31.47
CA ALA A 36 -2.02 8.21 -32.84
C ALA A 36 -3.55 8.34 -32.94
N ILE A 37 -4.29 7.69 -32.03
CA ILE A 37 -5.76 7.75 -31.98
C ILE A 37 -6.24 9.18 -31.73
N SER A 38 -5.65 9.88 -30.75
CA SER A 38 -6.03 11.26 -30.39
C SER A 38 -5.72 12.26 -31.51
N LYS A 39 -4.59 12.13 -32.22
CA LYS A 39 -4.27 12.98 -33.37
C LYS A 39 -5.21 12.75 -34.55
N GLN A 40 -5.52 11.49 -34.86
CA GLN A 40 -6.47 11.16 -35.93
C GLN A 40 -7.84 11.79 -35.69
N ARG A 41 -8.33 11.75 -34.44
CA ARG A 41 -9.56 12.42 -34.03
C ARG A 41 -9.46 13.95 -34.23
N ASN A 42 -8.37 14.58 -33.80
CA ASN A 42 -8.23 16.03 -33.93
C ASN A 42 -8.17 16.48 -35.41
N ILE A 43 -7.55 15.69 -36.30
CA ILE A 43 -7.60 15.91 -37.75
C ILE A 43 -9.03 15.86 -38.28
N GLN A 44 -9.79 14.81 -37.91
CA GLN A 44 -11.20 14.65 -38.33
C GLN A 44 -12.07 15.82 -37.86
N MET A 45 -11.77 16.40 -36.70
CA MET A 45 -12.47 17.55 -36.13
C MET A 45 -11.92 18.92 -36.57
N LYS A 46 -10.92 18.97 -37.47
CA LYS A 46 -10.24 20.21 -37.90
C LYS A 46 -9.61 20.99 -36.74
N ARG A 47 -9.03 20.27 -35.77
CA ARG A 47 -8.39 20.80 -34.55
C ARG A 47 -6.88 20.51 -34.52
N ASP A 48 -6.20 20.49 -35.67
CA ASP A 48 -4.79 20.07 -35.78
C ASP A 48 -3.81 20.86 -34.90
N LYS A 49 -4.14 22.11 -34.56
CA LYS A 49 -3.39 22.95 -33.64
C LYS A 49 -3.22 22.34 -32.23
N LEU A 50 -4.04 21.34 -31.89
CA LEU A 50 -3.95 20.60 -30.63
C LEU A 50 -2.92 19.48 -30.62
N ASN A 51 -2.38 19.11 -31.79
CA ASN A 51 -1.48 17.97 -31.88
C ASN A 51 -0.16 18.22 -31.13
N ASP A 52 0.28 19.47 -31.01
CA ASP A 52 1.45 19.84 -30.20
C ASP A 52 1.26 19.46 -28.72
N ALA A 53 0.07 19.71 -28.16
CA ALA A 53 -0.22 19.34 -26.77
C ALA A 53 -0.17 17.82 -26.57
N ILE A 54 -0.70 17.05 -27.53
CA ILE A 54 -0.60 15.59 -27.54
C ILE A 54 0.86 15.13 -27.65
N ASP A 55 1.66 15.80 -28.48
CA ASP A 55 3.10 15.50 -28.60
C ASP A 55 3.85 15.68 -27.27
N PHE A 56 3.42 16.64 -26.45
CA PHE A 56 3.92 16.86 -25.09
C PHE A 56 3.26 15.98 -24.01
N GLY A 57 2.37 15.05 -24.38
CA GLY A 57 1.72 14.14 -23.44
C GLY A 57 0.47 14.68 -22.76
N TYR A 58 -0.04 15.84 -23.19
CA TYR A 58 -1.26 16.43 -22.64
C TYR A 58 -2.50 15.96 -23.40
N PHE A 59 -3.40 15.28 -22.69
CA PHE A 59 -4.66 14.78 -23.24
C PHE A 59 -5.88 15.41 -22.59
N SER A 60 -7.00 15.49 -23.31
CA SER A 60 -8.29 16.00 -22.79
C SER A 60 -9.31 14.90 -22.52
N ILE A 61 -10.37 15.22 -21.78
CA ILE A 61 -11.52 14.30 -21.58
C ILE A 61 -12.18 13.97 -22.91
N ASP A 62 -12.33 14.95 -23.81
CA ASP A 62 -12.86 14.76 -25.17
C ASP A 62 -12.12 13.68 -25.99
N GLU A 63 -10.79 13.61 -25.84
CA GLU A 63 -9.95 12.62 -26.50
C GLU A 63 -10.07 11.25 -25.81
N PHE A 64 -10.18 11.24 -24.48
CA PHE A 64 -10.46 10.03 -23.71
C PHE A 64 -11.82 9.42 -24.09
N LEU A 65 -12.88 10.21 -24.20
CA LEU A 65 -14.23 9.72 -24.52
C LEU A 65 -14.26 9.04 -25.89
N ASP A 66 -13.59 9.62 -26.90
CA ASP A 66 -13.47 9.02 -28.23
C ASP A 66 -12.65 7.71 -28.20
N PHE A 67 -11.51 7.71 -27.49
CA PHE A 67 -10.69 6.52 -27.29
C PHE A 67 -11.46 5.39 -26.61
N ALA A 68 -12.14 5.69 -25.51
CA ALA A 68 -12.91 4.74 -24.73
C ALA A 68 -14.11 4.18 -25.50
N HIS A 69 -14.79 5.03 -26.28
CA HIS A 69 -15.86 4.60 -27.19
C HIS A 69 -15.35 3.63 -28.27
N LYS A 70 -14.20 3.94 -28.90
CA LYS A 70 -13.58 3.08 -29.92
C LYS A 70 -13.15 1.72 -29.38
N ARG A 71 -12.65 1.66 -28.13
CA ARG A 71 -12.25 0.40 -27.51
C ARG A 71 -13.43 -0.47 -27.05
N GLY A 72 -14.60 0.12 -26.80
CA GLY A 72 -15.82 -0.61 -26.45
C GLY A 72 -15.71 -1.43 -25.17
N LYS A 73 -14.75 -1.12 -24.28
CA LYS A 73 -14.48 -1.89 -23.05
C LYS A 73 -15.40 -1.52 -21.89
N ILE A 74 -16.04 -0.35 -21.93
CA ILE A 74 -16.86 0.18 -20.84
C ILE A 74 -18.32 -0.20 -21.08
N LYS A 75 -18.91 -0.96 -20.16
CA LYS A 75 -20.32 -1.37 -20.19
C LYS A 75 -21.20 -0.28 -19.55
N GLY A 76 -22.36 0.01 -20.15
CA GLY A 76 -23.36 0.92 -19.55
C GLY A 76 -23.16 2.42 -19.81
N GLY A 77 -22.26 2.79 -20.73
CA GLY A 77 -21.97 4.19 -21.08
C GLY A 77 -20.85 4.80 -20.23
N ILE A 78 -20.36 5.96 -20.65
CA ILE A 78 -19.25 6.66 -19.98
C ILE A 78 -19.84 7.83 -19.17
N SER A 79 -19.76 7.73 -17.83
CA SER A 79 -20.15 8.83 -16.94
C SER A 79 -19.09 9.92 -16.94
N PHE A 80 -19.45 11.11 -17.40
CA PHE A 80 -18.55 12.27 -17.42
C PHE A 80 -18.12 12.69 -16.01
N ASP A 81 -19.08 12.79 -15.08
CA ASP A 81 -18.82 13.14 -13.67
C ASP A 81 -17.85 12.15 -13.00
N ALA A 82 -17.94 10.87 -13.37
CA ALA A 82 -17.02 9.85 -12.87
C ALA A 82 -15.59 10.06 -13.37
N VAL A 83 -15.43 10.42 -14.65
CA VAL A 83 -14.12 10.75 -15.23
C VAL A 83 -13.53 11.98 -14.55
N GLU A 84 -14.31 13.05 -14.38
CA GLU A 84 -13.86 14.27 -13.71
C GLU A 84 -13.45 14.01 -12.26
N LEU A 85 -14.22 13.21 -11.52
CA LEU A 85 -13.89 12.85 -10.15
C LEU A 85 -12.55 12.10 -10.07
N VAL A 86 -12.32 11.13 -10.95
CA VAL A 86 -11.05 10.39 -10.99
C VAL A 86 -9.89 11.33 -11.35
N LEU A 87 -10.05 12.16 -12.38
CA LEU A 87 -9.00 13.11 -12.78
C LEU A 87 -8.66 14.12 -11.68
N LYS A 88 -9.67 14.62 -10.96
CA LYS A 88 -9.48 15.49 -9.82
C LYS A 88 -8.61 14.83 -8.75
N ILE A 89 -8.91 13.58 -8.38
CA ILE A 89 -8.11 12.84 -7.39
C ILE A 89 -6.69 12.61 -7.91
N LEU A 90 -6.53 12.23 -9.17
CA LEU A 90 -5.21 12.02 -9.76
C LEU A 90 -4.35 13.30 -9.80
N VAL A 91 -4.97 14.47 -9.92
CA VAL A 91 -4.27 15.76 -9.81
C VAL A 91 -3.94 16.11 -8.35
N GLU A 92 -4.90 15.94 -7.43
CA GLU A 92 -4.69 16.17 -5.99
C GLU A 92 -3.57 15.29 -5.43
N GLU A 93 -3.47 14.04 -5.90
CA GLU A 93 -2.43 13.08 -5.51
C GLU A 93 -1.18 13.16 -6.39
N HIS A 94 -1.07 14.19 -7.23
CA HIS A 94 0.09 14.46 -8.08
C HIS A 94 0.46 13.31 -9.05
N VAL A 95 -0.48 12.43 -9.38
CA VAL A 95 -0.30 11.42 -10.45
C VAL A 95 -0.37 12.09 -11.82
N LEU A 96 -1.24 13.10 -11.95
CA LEU A 96 -1.39 13.92 -13.15
C LEU A 96 -1.06 15.38 -12.86
N THR A 97 -0.65 16.10 -13.90
CA THR A 97 -0.44 17.55 -13.87
C THR A 97 -1.30 18.21 -14.95
N PRO A 98 -2.10 19.25 -14.61
CA PRO A 98 -2.85 20.00 -15.60
C PRO A 98 -1.91 20.79 -16.52
N ALA A 99 -2.33 21.03 -17.76
CA ALA A 99 -1.58 21.84 -18.71
C ALA A 99 -1.48 23.30 -18.24
N PRO A 100 -0.38 24.01 -18.55
CA PRO A 100 -0.28 25.44 -18.30
C PRO A 100 -1.44 26.21 -18.96
N THR A 101 -1.83 27.33 -18.36
CA THR A 101 -2.95 28.18 -18.82
C THR A 101 -2.82 28.65 -20.28
N SER A 102 -1.60 28.67 -20.83
CA SER A 102 -1.36 28.94 -22.26
C SER A 102 -2.01 27.92 -23.20
N PHE A 103 -2.16 26.67 -22.76
CA PHE A 103 -2.86 25.61 -23.50
C PHE A 103 -4.38 25.58 -23.22
N GLU A 104 -4.82 26.02 -22.04
CA GLU A 104 -6.23 25.93 -21.60
C GLU A 104 -7.16 26.90 -22.33
N LYS A 105 -6.71 28.13 -22.61
CA LYS A 105 -7.55 29.24 -23.13
C LYS A 105 -8.24 28.96 -24.46
N SER A 106 -7.88 27.90 -25.18
CA SER A 106 -8.46 27.59 -26.49
C SER A 106 -9.15 26.23 -26.57
N PHE A 107 -8.94 25.31 -25.61
CA PHE A 107 -9.30 23.90 -25.83
C PHE A 107 -9.67 23.09 -24.57
N GLY A 108 -9.91 23.75 -23.44
CA GLY A 108 -10.26 23.08 -22.17
C GLY A 108 -9.07 22.52 -21.42
N ILE A 109 -9.32 21.96 -20.23
CA ILE A 109 -8.28 21.43 -19.35
C ILE A 109 -7.71 20.15 -19.96
N ARG A 110 -6.37 20.03 -19.95
CA ARG A 110 -5.63 18.85 -20.42
C ARG A 110 -4.72 18.35 -19.32
N TYR A 111 -4.44 17.05 -19.29
CA TYR A 111 -3.68 16.39 -18.24
C TYR A 111 -2.54 15.58 -18.81
N ARG A 112 -1.45 15.51 -18.05
CA ARG A 112 -0.25 14.74 -18.38
C ARG A 112 0.18 13.91 -17.17
N ALA A 113 0.78 12.73 -17.40
CA ALA A 113 1.40 11.95 -16.34
C ALA A 113 2.53 12.72 -15.65
N ASN A 114 2.60 12.68 -14.31
CA ASN A 114 3.64 13.35 -13.55
C ASN A 114 4.96 12.56 -13.50
N GLY A 115 5.53 12.30 -14.67
CA GLY A 115 6.86 11.73 -14.88
C GLY A 115 7.18 10.50 -14.01
N LYS A 116 8.33 10.54 -13.31
CA LYS A 116 8.84 9.42 -12.52
C LYS A 116 7.93 9.01 -11.36
N PHE A 117 7.20 9.95 -10.78
CA PHE A 117 6.30 9.63 -9.66
C PHE A 117 5.08 8.83 -10.15
N ALA A 118 4.45 9.28 -11.24
CA ALA A 118 3.39 8.52 -11.90
C ALA A 118 3.88 7.15 -12.38
N GLU A 119 5.09 7.07 -12.95
CA GLU A 119 5.72 5.81 -13.34
C GLU A 119 5.94 4.86 -12.15
N TYR A 120 6.44 5.38 -11.03
CA TYR A 120 6.67 4.62 -9.80
C TYR A 120 5.38 3.97 -9.28
N LEU A 121 4.28 4.73 -9.23
CA LEU A 121 2.97 4.24 -8.80
C LEU A 121 2.35 3.28 -9.82
N ASN A 122 2.46 3.60 -11.11
CA ASN A 122 1.88 2.78 -12.19
C ASN A 122 2.52 1.39 -12.24
N LYS A 123 3.86 1.31 -12.19
CA LYS A 123 4.60 0.02 -12.23
C LYS A 123 4.25 -0.92 -11.06
N ARG A 124 3.80 -0.37 -9.94
CA ARG A 124 3.36 -1.12 -8.75
C ARG A 124 1.84 -1.25 -8.62
N GLY A 125 1.09 -0.73 -9.59
CA GLY A 125 -0.36 -0.71 -9.58
C GLY A 125 -0.97 0.06 -8.40
N LEU A 126 -0.30 1.09 -7.87
CA LEU A 126 -0.70 1.80 -6.65
C LEU A 126 -1.68 2.96 -6.90
N ILE A 127 -1.86 3.37 -8.15
CA ILE A 127 -2.76 4.49 -8.52
C ILE A 127 -4.20 4.25 -8.02
N LEU A 128 -4.68 3.01 -8.10
CA LEU A 128 -6.03 2.68 -7.62
C LEU A 128 -6.17 2.85 -6.09
N ASN A 129 -5.08 2.67 -5.33
CA ASN A 129 -5.09 2.90 -3.88
C ASN A 129 -5.34 4.37 -3.56
N LEU A 130 -4.80 5.29 -4.36
CA LEU A 130 -5.01 6.73 -4.21
C LEU A 130 -6.47 7.12 -4.51
N ILE A 131 -7.06 6.53 -5.55
CA ILE A 131 -8.46 6.79 -5.94
C ILE A 131 -9.43 6.25 -4.88
N GLY A 132 -9.21 5.02 -4.40
CA GLY A 132 -10.11 4.33 -3.48
C GLY A 132 -9.79 4.50 -1.99
N GLY A 133 -8.67 5.15 -1.67
CA GLY A 133 -8.19 5.41 -0.32
C GLY A 133 -8.00 4.15 0.54
N TRP A 134 -8.15 4.34 1.85
CA TRP A 134 -7.93 3.30 2.86
C TRP A 134 -8.78 2.04 2.67
N SER A 135 -10.03 2.18 2.20
CA SER A 135 -10.89 1.02 1.91
C SER A 135 -10.29 0.16 0.80
N GLN A 136 -9.77 0.77 -0.26
CA GLN A 136 -9.09 0.05 -1.33
C GLN A 136 -7.81 -0.63 -0.84
N ILE A 137 -7.00 0.05 -0.02
CA ILE A 137 -5.78 -0.50 0.58
C ILE A 137 -6.10 -1.73 1.45
N ILE A 138 -7.10 -1.64 2.31
CA ILE A 138 -7.56 -2.77 3.14
C ILE A 138 -8.02 -3.93 2.23
N ASN A 139 -8.88 -3.65 1.25
CA ASN A 139 -9.37 -4.71 0.36
C ASN A 139 -8.21 -5.37 -0.41
N ARG A 140 -7.17 -4.62 -0.76
CA ARG A 140 -5.99 -5.12 -1.46
C ARG A 140 -5.12 -6.04 -0.61
N TYR A 141 -4.90 -5.70 0.67
CA TYR A 141 -3.88 -6.36 1.50
C TYR A 141 -4.40 -7.18 2.69
N ARG A 142 -5.71 -7.19 2.98
CA ARG A 142 -6.25 -7.96 4.11
C ARG A 142 -5.90 -9.45 4.10
N LEU A 143 -5.82 -10.06 2.91
CA LEU A 143 -5.45 -11.48 2.73
C LEU A 143 -3.94 -11.72 2.75
N SER A 144 -3.17 -10.65 2.87
CA SER A 144 -1.71 -10.64 2.92
C SER A 144 -1.21 -10.44 4.34
N VAL A 145 -2.10 -10.25 5.31
CA VAL A 145 -1.79 -10.13 6.72
C VAL A 145 -2.35 -11.35 7.43
N VAL A 146 -1.48 -12.07 8.12
CA VAL A 146 -1.76 -13.38 8.70
C VAL A 146 -1.71 -13.34 10.22
N LYS A 147 -2.45 -14.23 10.85
CA LYS A 147 -2.45 -14.43 12.30
C LYS A 147 -1.38 -15.46 12.64
N ILE A 148 -0.52 -15.15 13.60
CA ILE A 148 0.53 -16.06 14.08
C ILE A 148 0.17 -16.48 15.50
N GLU A 149 0.06 -17.78 15.73
CA GLU A 149 -0.14 -18.36 17.05
C GLU A 149 1.19 -18.91 17.56
N HIS A 150 1.62 -18.37 18.71
CA HIS A 150 2.75 -18.84 19.47
C HIS A 150 2.26 -19.72 20.61
N ILE A 151 2.82 -20.93 20.69
CA ILE A 151 2.57 -21.85 21.80
C ILE A 151 3.88 -22.04 22.55
N ASN A 152 3.88 -21.73 23.85
CA ASN A 152 5.06 -21.90 24.71
C ASN A 152 5.28 -23.37 25.12
N LYS A 153 6.32 -23.67 25.89
CA LYS A 153 6.64 -25.05 26.33
C LYS A 153 5.63 -25.64 27.33
N ILE A 154 4.84 -24.79 27.99
CA ILE A 154 3.86 -25.16 29.01
C ILE A 154 2.45 -25.30 28.39
N GLY A 155 2.28 -24.86 27.13
CA GLY A 155 1.05 -24.99 26.36
C GLY A 155 0.21 -23.71 26.30
N ASP A 156 0.66 -22.59 26.88
CA ASP A 156 -0.05 -21.32 26.74
C ASP A 156 0.10 -20.79 25.32
N SER A 157 -1.00 -20.23 24.81
CA SER A 157 -1.08 -19.64 23.47
C SER A 157 -1.12 -18.12 23.52
N SER A 158 -0.40 -17.47 22.62
CA SER A 158 -0.48 -16.03 22.36
C SER A 158 -0.56 -15.75 20.87
N ILE A 159 -1.14 -14.60 20.52
CA ILE A 159 -1.35 -14.20 19.13
C ILE A 159 -0.42 -13.04 18.79
N GLY A 160 0.17 -13.11 17.61
CA GLY A 160 0.84 -12.02 16.93
C GLY A 160 0.34 -11.89 15.48
N THR A 161 0.92 -10.94 14.77
CA THR A 161 0.60 -10.65 13.37
C THR A 161 1.85 -10.84 12.52
N GLY A 162 1.67 -11.23 11.26
CA GLY A 162 2.72 -11.10 10.25
C GLY A 162 2.12 -10.68 8.91
N TYR A 163 2.96 -10.29 7.96
CA TYR A 163 2.51 -9.91 6.63
C TYR A 163 3.37 -10.48 5.51
N TYR A 164 2.72 -10.71 4.37
CA TYR A 164 3.28 -11.36 3.21
C TYR A 164 4.18 -10.42 2.41
N TYR A 165 5.41 -10.86 2.22
CA TYR A 165 6.43 -10.21 1.43
C TYR A 165 6.99 -11.19 0.41
N ALA A 166 7.29 -10.70 -0.78
CA ALA A 166 7.94 -11.48 -1.81
C ALA A 166 9.10 -10.66 -2.38
N ALA A 167 10.29 -11.26 -2.47
CA ALA A 167 11.46 -10.57 -2.99
C ALA A 167 12.43 -11.49 -3.73
N GLY A 168 13.20 -10.88 -4.64
CA GLY A 168 14.32 -11.49 -5.33
C GLY A 168 14.92 -10.57 -6.39
N ASP A 169 16.14 -10.86 -6.82
CA ASP A 169 16.80 -10.13 -7.89
C ASP A 169 16.21 -10.54 -9.24
N SER A 170 15.52 -9.61 -9.91
CA SER A 170 14.94 -9.73 -11.26
C SER A 170 13.89 -10.86 -11.47
N LYS A 171 13.76 -11.81 -10.54
CA LYS A 171 12.70 -12.80 -10.35
C LYS A 171 12.47 -13.00 -8.85
N ILE A 172 11.23 -13.18 -8.41
CA ILE A 172 10.94 -13.47 -7.01
C ILE A 172 11.68 -14.75 -6.59
N SER A 173 12.54 -14.62 -5.58
CA SER A 173 13.41 -15.68 -5.10
C SER A 173 12.90 -16.35 -3.83
N LYS A 174 12.16 -15.61 -3.01
CA LYS A 174 11.60 -16.08 -1.74
C LYS A 174 10.25 -15.44 -1.44
N TYR A 175 9.41 -16.22 -0.77
CA TYR A 175 8.11 -15.84 -0.24
C TYR A 175 8.19 -15.90 1.28
N LEU A 176 7.87 -14.81 1.96
CA LEU A 176 8.10 -14.65 3.39
C LEU A 176 6.84 -14.11 4.07
N ILE A 177 6.63 -14.51 5.32
CA ILE A 177 5.87 -13.70 6.28
C ILE A 177 6.87 -12.98 7.17
N ILE A 178 6.78 -11.64 7.20
CA ILE A 178 7.58 -10.80 8.08
C ILE A 178 6.78 -10.58 9.37
N THR A 179 7.44 -10.75 10.52
CA THR A 179 6.87 -10.52 11.85
C THR A 179 7.98 -10.04 12.81
N ASN A 180 7.65 -9.85 14.09
CA ASN A 180 8.65 -9.59 15.12
C ASN A 180 9.31 -10.88 15.62
N ARG A 181 10.53 -10.77 16.15
CA ARG A 181 11.24 -11.91 16.74
C ARG A 181 10.51 -12.41 17.98
N HIS A 182 10.06 -11.52 18.86
CA HIS A 182 9.36 -11.92 20.08
C HIS A 182 8.03 -12.66 19.84
N VAL A 183 7.47 -12.57 18.63
CA VAL A 183 6.27 -13.32 18.22
C VAL A 183 6.59 -14.81 17.97
N VAL A 184 7.83 -15.14 17.60
CA VAL A 184 8.24 -16.51 17.24
C VAL A 184 9.26 -17.14 18.20
N GLU A 185 9.99 -16.32 18.96
CA GLU A 185 11.07 -16.78 19.81
C GLU A 185 10.58 -17.70 20.94
N ASN A 186 11.42 -18.64 21.33
CA ASN A 186 11.17 -19.58 22.45
C ASN A 186 9.86 -20.40 22.34
N ALA A 187 9.24 -20.44 21.16
CA ALA A 187 8.05 -21.23 20.93
C ALA A 187 8.35 -22.74 20.94
N SER A 188 7.44 -23.52 21.52
CA SER A 188 7.40 -24.97 21.27
C SER A 188 6.80 -25.26 19.88
N LYS A 189 5.86 -24.42 19.44
CA LYS A 189 5.18 -24.53 18.16
C LYS A 189 4.73 -23.15 17.67
N ILE A 190 4.92 -22.89 16.38
CA ILE A 190 4.36 -21.73 15.68
C ILE A 190 3.35 -22.22 14.64
N ASN A 191 2.11 -21.74 14.74
CA ASN A 191 1.10 -21.91 13.69
C ASN A 191 0.86 -20.57 13.00
N VAL A 192 0.78 -20.58 11.67
CA VAL A 192 0.43 -19.40 10.88
C VAL A 192 -0.93 -19.66 10.25
N TYR A 193 -1.86 -18.71 10.37
CA TYR A 193 -3.23 -18.84 9.89
C TYR A 193 -3.58 -17.73 8.90
N LEU A 194 -4.22 -18.13 7.80
CA LEU A 194 -4.91 -17.21 6.90
C LEU A 194 -6.17 -16.64 7.57
N ASP A 195 -6.82 -15.67 6.92
CA ASP A 195 -8.01 -14.99 7.44
C ASP A 195 -9.22 -15.93 7.64
N ASN A 196 -9.24 -17.06 6.94
CA ASN A 196 -10.23 -18.12 7.05
C ASN A 196 -9.82 -19.25 8.04
N ASP A 197 -8.84 -18.99 8.91
CA ASP A 197 -8.28 -19.94 9.89
C ASP A 197 -7.60 -21.18 9.28
N THR A 198 -7.30 -21.17 7.98
CA THR A 198 -6.51 -22.24 7.35
C THR A 198 -5.05 -22.12 7.76
N ALA A 199 -4.47 -23.22 8.23
CA ALA A 199 -3.05 -23.28 8.57
C ALA A 199 -2.17 -23.16 7.31
N LEU A 200 -1.22 -22.23 7.35
CA LEU A 200 -0.26 -21.97 6.29
C LEU A 200 1.06 -22.74 6.58
N PRO A 201 1.45 -23.72 5.74
CA PRO A 201 2.71 -24.41 5.90
C PRO A 201 3.90 -23.51 5.52
N TYR A 202 4.98 -23.60 6.30
CA TYR A 202 6.24 -22.90 6.05
C TYR A 202 7.43 -23.88 6.06
N GLN A 203 8.58 -23.43 5.56
CA GLN A 203 9.83 -24.18 5.47
C GLN A 203 10.67 -24.03 6.73
N GLU A 204 10.95 -22.78 7.10
CA GLU A 204 11.82 -22.43 8.21
C GLU A 204 11.46 -21.05 8.77
N ILE A 205 11.98 -20.73 9.95
CA ILE A 205 11.91 -19.41 10.57
C ILE A 205 13.34 -18.91 10.73
N VAL A 206 13.61 -17.71 10.24
CA VAL A 206 14.89 -17.03 10.35
C VAL A 206 14.70 -15.79 11.22
N GLU A 207 15.49 -15.67 12.28
CA GLU A 207 15.40 -14.56 13.24
C GLU A 207 16.56 -13.57 13.04
N ASP A 208 16.29 -12.27 13.20
CA ASP A 208 17.33 -11.27 13.35
C ASP A 208 17.79 -11.24 14.83
N PRO A 209 19.07 -11.53 15.14
CA PRO A 209 19.58 -11.50 16.51
C PRO A 209 19.66 -10.09 17.10
N LYS A 210 19.70 -9.03 16.27
CA LYS A 210 19.88 -7.64 16.72
C LYS A 210 18.59 -6.87 16.80
N LEU A 211 17.76 -6.97 15.77
CA LEU A 211 16.47 -6.29 15.71
C LEU A 211 15.35 -7.25 16.08
N ASP A 212 14.24 -6.72 16.59
CA ASP A 212 13.04 -7.52 16.88
C ASP A 212 12.28 -7.87 15.60
N LEU A 213 12.92 -8.65 14.72
CA LEU A 213 12.43 -9.07 13.41
C LEU A 213 12.62 -10.58 13.22
N ALA A 214 11.63 -11.21 12.59
CA ALA A 214 11.72 -12.59 12.14
C ALA A 214 11.00 -12.79 10.81
N TYR A 215 11.43 -13.83 10.10
CA TYR A 215 11.02 -14.15 8.75
C TYR A 215 10.62 -15.62 8.67
N ILE A 216 9.34 -15.87 8.39
CA ILE A 216 8.82 -17.22 8.16
C ILE A 216 8.87 -17.49 6.66
N VAL A 217 9.76 -18.38 6.24
CA VAL A 217 9.98 -18.70 4.83
C VAL A 217 8.90 -19.66 4.34
N LEU A 218 8.13 -19.26 3.33
CA LEU A 218 7.03 -20.06 2.80
C LEU A 218 7.51 -21.07 1.75
N LYS A 219 6.78 -22.18 1.64
CA LYS A 219 7.02 -23.19 0.60
C LYS A 219 6.60 -22.72 -0.78
N GLU A 220 5.46 -22.02 -0.83
CA GLU A 220 4.77 -21.62 -2.05
C GLU A 220 4.30 -20.17 -1.90
N PRO A 221 4.07 -19.44 -3.02
CA PRO A 221 3.46 -18.12 -2.96
C PRO A 221 2.06 -18.18 -2.37
N LEU A 222 1.67 -17.11 -1.68
CA LEU A 222 0.25 -16.87 -1.40
C LEU A 222 -0.47 -16.39 -2.67
N GLY A 223 -1.75 -16.72 -2.78
CA GLY A 223 -2.63 -16.16 -3.83
C GLY A 223 -2.99 -14.69 -3.62
N SER A 224 -2.59 -14.09 -2.50
CA SER A 224 -2.74 -12.68 -2.19
C SER A 224 -1.55 -11.85 -2.71
N LEU A 225 -1.71 -10.52 -2.77
CA LEU A 225 -0.64 -9.62 -3.16
C LEU A 225 0.39 -9.48 -2.04
N TYR A 226 1.68 -9.39 -2.36
CA TYR A 226 2.69 -9.03 -1.35
C TYR A 226 2.69 -7.52 -1.11
N LEU A 227 3.12 -7.12 0.08
CA LEU A 227 3.34 -5.72 0.40
C LEU A 227 4.74 -5.29 -0.03
N ASP A 228 4.87 -4.06 -0.52
CA ASP A 228 6.16 -3.45 -0.88
C ASP A 228 6.54 -2.38 0.15
N PHE A 229 7.83 -2.01 0.20
CA PHE A 229 8.33 -1.02 1.14
C PHE A 229 8.46 0.39 0.55
N GLU A 230 8.20 1.39 1.39
CA GLU A 230 8.63 2.78 1.16
C GLU A 230 9.56 3.17 2.33
N PRO A 231 10.81 3.57 2.05
CA PRO A 231 11.71 4.03 3.10
C PRO A 231 11.27 5.41 3.60
N LYS A 232 11.41 5.65 4.91
CA LYS A 232 11.25 6.95 5.58
C LYS A 232 9.90 7.64 5.33
N PRO A 233 8.90 7.43 6.20
CA PRO A 233 7.75 8.32 6.24
C PRO A 233 8.15 9.71 6.77
N ASP A 234 7.38 10.74 6.47
CA ASP A 234 7.48 12.05 7.14
C ASP A 234 6.65 12.07 8.43
N VAL A 235 7.01 12.95 9.37
CA VAL A 235 6.16 13.24 10.53
C VAL A 235 4.81 13.78 10.05
N LEU A 236 3.72 13.34 10.69
CA LEU A 236 2.31 13.53 10.31
C LEU A 236 1.88 12.82 9.02
N SER A 237 2.69 11.92 8.45
CA SER A 237 2.21 11.02 7.40
C SER A 237 1.08 10.15 7.94
N GLU A 238 -0.08 10.16 7.29
CA GLU A 238 -1.17 9.25 7.59
C GLU A 238 -0.74 7.80 7.34
N ILE A 239 -1.09 6.92 8.28
CA ILE A 239 -0.84 5.49 8.23
C ILE A 239 -2.09 4.69 8.58
N ILE A 240 -2.07 3.41 8.23
CA ILE A 240 -2.98 2.40 8.73
C ILE A 240 -2.20 1.16 9.15
N THR A 241 -2.57 0.57 10.28
CA THR A 241 -2.10 -0.76 10.69
C THR A 241 -3.18 -1.80 10.44
N ILE A 242 -2.77 -3.01 10.07
CA ILE A 242 -3.64 -4.17 9.89
C ILE A 242 -3.11 -5.29 10.77
N GLY A 243 -3.89 -5.79 11.71
CA GLY A 243 -3.40 -6.81 12.63
C GLY A 243 -4.49 -7.60 13.33
N TYR A 244 -4.06 -8.51 14.21
CA TYR A 244 -4.93 -9.40 14.98
C TYR A 244 -4.81 -9.11 16.48
N PRO A 245 -5.21 -7.91 16.96
CA PRO A 245 -5.17 -7.61 18.37
C PRO A 245 -6.09 -8.54 19.17
N SER A 246 -5.68 -8.83 20.40
CA SER A 246 -6.58 -9.38 21.40
C SER A 246 -7.62 -8.32 21.78
N ILE A 247 -8.90 -8.63 21.59
CA ILE A 247 -10.01 -7.76 21.92
C ILE A 247 -10.68 -8.32 23.18
N PRO A 248 -10.72 -7.57 24.30
CA PRO A 248 -11.44 -8.03 25.48
C PRO A 248 -12.89 -8.39 25.16
N MET A 249 -13.41 -9.43 25.82
CA MET A 249 -14.78 -9.93 25.65
C MET A 249 -15.09 -10.54 24.27
N THR A 250 -14.08 -10.87 23.46
CA THR A 250 -14.26 -11.66 22.23
C THR A 250 -13.76 -13.09 22.38
N LYS A 251 -14.25 -13.99 21.50
CA LYS A 251 -13.88 -15.41 21.50
C LYS A 251 -12.62 -15.71 20.67
N ALA A 252 -12.20 -14.77 19.82
CA ALA A 252 -11.10 -14.92 18.89
C ALA A 252 -10.42 -13.57 18.63
N ALA A 253 -9.20 -13.63 18.10
CA ALA A 253 -8.54 -12.48 17.51
C ALA A 253 -9.12 -12.23 16.11
N TYR A 254 -9.67 -11.04 15.91
CA TYR A 254 -10.20 -10.59 14.62
C TYR A 254 -9.20 -9.69 13.93
N GLN A 255 -9.25 -9.63 12.60
CA GLN A 255 -8.47 -8.66 11.86
C GLN A 255 -9.04 -7.26 12.09
N VAL A 256 -8.21 -6.34 12.58
CA VAL A 256 -8.56 -4.97 12.93
C VAL A 256 -7.69 -4.00 12.15
N TYR A 257 -8.28 -2.88 11.77
CA TYR A 257 -7.63 -1.81 11.00
C TYR A 257 -7.63 -0.53 11.82
N HIS A 258 -6.45 0.03 12.12
CA HIS A 258 -6.34 1.27 12.88
C HIS A 258 -5.60 2.34 12.10
N LYS A 259 -6.29 3.44 11.81
CA LYS A 259 -5.67 4.65 11.24
C LYS A 259 -4.92 5.43 12.32
N GLY A 260 -3.90 6.14 11.90
CA GLY A 260 -3.12 7.07 12.71
C GLY A 260 -2.15 7.85 11.85
N GLU A 261 -1.13 8.40 12.48
CA GLU A 261 -0.09 9.20 11.85
C GLU A 261 1.27 8.84 12.46
N VAL A 262 2.34 9.07 11.72
CA VAL A 262 3.70 9.08 12.27
C VAL A 262 3.87 10.32 13.14
N ASN A 263 4.27 10.16 14.40
CA ASN A 263 4.34 11.27 15.36
C ASN A 263 5.77 11.77 15.60
N SER A 264 6.76 10.88 15.61
CA SER A 264 8.16 11.22 15.84
C SER A 264 9.09 10.08 15.45
N PHE A 265 10.38 10.37 15.29
CA PHE A 265 11.45 9.39 15.20
C PHE A 265 12.24 9.39 16.52
N VAL A 266 12.58 8.20 17.01
CA VAL A 266 13.23 8.00 18.30
C VAL A 266 14.24 6.87 18.23
N GLU A 267 15.17 6.85 19.18
CA GLU A 267 16.09 5.72 19.40
C GLU A 267 15.84 5.16 20.80
N ASP A 268 15.92 3.84 20.95
CA ASP A 268 15.90 3.21 22.28
C ASP A 268 17.27 3.35 22.98
N TYR A 269 17.39 2.80 24.19
CA TYR A 269 18.64 2.86 24.97
C TYR A 269 19.81 2.10 24.32
N ASP A 270 19.52 1.17 23.41
CA ASP A 270 20.51 0.38 22.68
C ASP A 270 20.85 1.00 21.30
N GLY A 271 20.26 2.15 20.96
CA GLY A 271 20.48 2.87 19.71
C GLY A 271 19.70 2.30 18.52
N ASN A 272 18.72 1.43 18.75
CA ASN A 272 17.84 0.94 17.68
C ASN A 272 16.84 2.01 17.30
N LYS A 273 16.58 2.15 16.00
CA LYS A 273 15.72 3.20 15.44
C LYS A 273 14.27 2.77 15.43
N PHE A 274 13.40 3.66 15.91
CA PHE A 274 11.95 3.51 15.88
C PHE A 274 11.28 4.80 15.42
N PHE A 275 10.00 4.68 15.09
CA PHE A 275 9.11 5.83 14.97
C PHE A 275 7.84 5.59 15.78
N LEU A 276 7.31 6.66 16.35
CA LEU A 276 6.08 6.64 17.14
C LEU A 276 4.88 6.82 16.22
N ILE A 277 3.78 6.15 16.52
CA ILE A 277 2.53 6.26 15.77
C ILE A 277 1.35 6.57 16.69
N SER A 278 0.33 7.23 16.16
CA SER A 278 -0.93 7.47 16.89
C SER A 278 -1.98 6.38 16.68
N ALA A 279 -1.74 5.43 15.78
CA ALA A 279 -2.62 4.28 15.60
C ALA A 279 -2.63 3.43 16.88
N LYS A 280 -3.83 3.05 17.34
CA LYS A 280 -3.98 2.26 18.55
C LYS A 280 -3.31 0.90 18.39
N THR A 281 -2.43 0.54 19.30
CA THR A 281 -1.82 -0.79 19.39
C THR A 281 -2.26 -1.48 20.68
N SER A 282 -2.08 -2.80 20.71
CA SER A 282 -2.39 -3.68 21.83
C SER A 282 -1.73 -5.03 21.58
N SER A 283 -1.71 -5.90 22.60
CA SER A 283 -1.26 -7.29 22.41
C SER A 283 -1.94 -7.93 21.19
N GLY A 284 -1.16 -8.61 20.34
CA GLY A 284 -1.59 -9.13 19.04
C GLY A 284 -1.26 -8.26 17.83
N ASN A 285 -1.02 -6.96 18.01
CA ASN A 285 -0.59 -6.07 16.92
C ASN A 285 0.90 -6.19 16.58
N SER A 286 1.74 -6.76 17.45
CA SER A 286 3.14 -7.02 17.15
C SER A 286 3.28 -7.76 15.82
N GLY A 287 4.08 -7.20 14.91
CA GLY A 287 4.31 -7.72 13.57
C GLY A 287 3.33 -7.21 12.52
N SER A 288 2.40 -6.32 12.87
CA SER A 288 1.48 -5.69 11.91
C SER A 288 2.24 -4.76 10.96
N PRO A 289 1.94 -4.76 9.65
CA PRO A 289 2.48 -3.76 8.74
C PRO A 289 1.91 -2.38 9.09
N ILE A 290 2.76 -1.36 9.04
CA ILE A 290 2.39 0.05 9.09
C ILE A 290 2.41 0.57 7.66
N ILE A 291 1.24 0.89 7.11
CA ILE A 291 1.04 1.15 5.68
C ILE A 291 0.69 2.62 5.46
N ASN A 292 1.36 3.29 4.51
CA ASN A 292 1.06 4.67 4.12
C ASN A 292 -0.15 4.79 3.17
N LYS A 293 -0.49 6.01 2.75
CA LYS A 293 -1.59 6.28 1.81
C LYS A 293 -1.38 5.71 0.40
N HIS A 294 -0.15 5.37 0.01
CA HIS A 294 0.12 4.70 -1.28
C HIS A 294 -0.17 3.20 -1.22
N GLY A 295 -0.32 2.62 -0.02
CA GLY A 295 -0.41 1.18 0.18
C GLY A 295 0.96 0.51 0.24
N LEU A 296 1.97 1.22 0.72
CA LEU A 296 3.34 0.74 0.94
C LEU A 296 3.67 0.69 2.43
N VAL A 297 4.49 -0.28 2.83
CA VAL A 297 4.91 -0.50 4.20
C VAL A 297 6.03 0.46 4.54
N VAL A 298 5.80 1.31 5.55
CA VAL A 298 6.80 2.25 6.10
C VAL A 298 7.45 1.72 7.38
N GLY A 299 6.90 0.66 7.96
CA GLY A 299 7.47 -0.04 9.09
C GLY A 299 6.62 -1.20 9.58
N ILE A 300 7.03 -1.80 10.68
CA ILE A 300 6.34 -2.90 11.35
C ILE A 300 6.07 -2.52 12.80
N VAL A 301 4.83 -2.72 13.27
CA VAL A 301 4.46 -2.47 14.66
C VAL A 301 5.32 -3.36 15.56
N ALA A 302 6.00 -2.73 16.52
CA ALA A 302 6.83 -3.40 17.51
C ALA A 302 6.13 -3.40 18.87
N GLN A 303 6.84 -3.85 19.91
CA GLN A 303 6.36 -3.71 21.27
C GLN A 303 6.23 -2.21 21.64
N ASP A 304 5.13 -1.87 22.30
CA ASP A 304 4.91 -0.50 22.79
C ASP A 304 6.04 -0.08 23.75
N PHE A 305 6.46 1.18 23.66
CA PHE A 305 7.33 1.81 24.64
C PHE A 305 6.52 2.08 25.91
N PHE A 306 6.45 1.05 26.75
CA PHE A 306 5.68 1.04 27.97
C PHE A 306 6.52 0.56 29.15
N GLU A 307 6.66 1.41 30.15
CA GLU A 307 7.27 1.03 31.43
C GLU A 307 6.19 1.02 32.50
N GLN A 308 5.75 -0.19 32.89
CA GLN A 308 4.66 -0.40 33.85
C GLN A 308 4.86 0.37 35.16
N LYS A 309 6.09 0.37 35.68
CA LYS A 309 6.44 1.12 36.89
C LYS A 309 6.26 2.63 36.70
N GLN A 310 6.73 3.19 35.58
CA GLN A 310 6.55 4.62 35.29
C GLN A 310 5.08 5.00 35.07
N PHE A 311 4.26 4.08 34.53
CA PHE A 311 2.83 4.31 34.40
C PHE A 311 2.14 4.41 35.77
N PHE A 312 2.32 3.42 36.65
CA PHE A 312 1.64 3.43 37.95
C PHE A 312 2.21 4.47 38.92
N GLU A 313 3.51 4.77 38.87
CA GLU A 313 4.14 5.74 39.78
C GLU A 313 4.06 7.18 39.29
N LYS A 314 4.12 7.41 37.97
CA LYS A 314 4.26 8.75 37.37
C LYS A 314 3.17 9.10 36.36
N GLY A 315 2.23 8.20 36.07
CA GLY A 315 1.20 8.40 35.06
C GLY A 315 1.74 8.52 33.63
N LYS A 316 2.97 8.04 33.35
CA LYS A 316 3.58 8.16 32.02
C LYS A 316 2.90 7.18 31.05
N PRO A 317 2.23 7.67 29.99
CA PRO A 317 1.49 6.80 29.06
C PRO A 317 2.43 5.94 28.20
N SER A 318 1.90 4.86 27.64
CA SER A 318 2.57 4.08 26.61
C SER A 318 2.63 4.85 25.28
N TYR A 319 3.63 4.54 24.48
CA TYR A 319 3.72 5.00 23.09
C TYR A 319 3.81 3.80 22.15
N ALA A 320 2.94 3.77 21.14
CA ALA A 320 3.02 2.80 20.07
C ALA A 320 4.24 3.09 19.19
N ALA A 321 5.05 2.07 18.92
CA ALA A 321 6.29 2.20 18.18
C ALA A 321 6.32 1.25 16.98
N GLY A 322 7.03 1.65 15.93
CA GLY A 322 7.30 0.83 14.76
C GLY A 322 8.79 0.81 14.41
N ILE A 323 9.27 -0.35 13.94
CA ILE A 323 10.61 -0.47 13.34
C ILE A 323 10.51 0.04 11.89
N PRO A 324 11.34 1.02 11.46
CA PRO A 324 11.31 1.55 10.10
C PRO A 324 11.56 0.49 9.03
N SER A 325 10.89 0.61 7.88
CA SER A 325 11.09 -0.27 6.72
C SER A 325 12.55 -0.33 6.24
N GLU A 326 13.32 0.75 6.42
CA GLU A 326 14.76 0.76 6.12
C GLU A 326 15.55 -0.28 6.93
N GLU A 327 15.21 -0.47 8.20
CA GLU A 327 15.85 -1.48 9.06
C GLU A 327 15.40 -2.90 8.67
N ILE A 328 14.13 -3.06 8.27
CA ILE A 328 13.61 -4.33 7.72
C ILE A 328 14.37 -4.73 6.45
N VAL A 329 14.58 -3.79 5.52
CA VAL A 329 15.31 -4.04 4.27
C VAL A 329 16.78 -4.40 4.53
N LYS A 330 17.46 -3.71 5.47
CA LYS A 330 18.83 -4.07 5.87
C LYS A 330 18.91 -5.48 6.44
N SER A 331 17.96 -5.83 7.30
CA SER A 331 17.88 -7.16 7.92
C SER A 331 17.60 -8.26 6.89
N LEU A 332 16.65 -8.04 5.97
CA LEU A 332 16.37 -8.94 4.84
C LEU A 332 17.62 -9.21 4.00
N ASN A 333 18.37 -8.16 3.62
CA ASN A 333 19.59 -8.33 2.84
C ASN A 333 20.67 -9.11 3.60
N THR A 334 20.75 -8.92 4.92
CA THR A 334 21.77 -9.56 5.77
C THR A 334 21.48 -11.05 6.01
N TYR A 335 20.24 -11.39 6.35
CA TYR A 335 19.90 -12.72 6.84
C TYR A 335 19.16 -13.60 5.82
N ILE A 336 18.45 -13.00 4.86
CA ILE A 336 17.61 -13.72 3.90
C ILE A 336 18.24 -13.83 2.51
N PHE A 337 18.75 -12.73 1.96
CA PHE A 337 19.15 -12.67 0.55
C PHE A 337 20.64 -12.89 0.28
N LYS A 338 21.52 -12.74 1.27
CA LYS A 338 22.97 -13.00 1.25
C LYS A 338 23.71 -12.66 -0.05
#